data_AF-A0A0C1F2W7-F1
#
_entry.id   AF-A0A0C1F2W7-F1
#
_cell.length_a   1.000
_cell.length_b   1.000
_cell.length_c   1.000
_cell.angle_alpha   90.00
_cell.angle_beta   90.00
_cell.angle_gamma   90.00
#
_symmetry.space_group_name_H-M   'P 1'
#
loop_
_entity.id
_entity.type
_entity.pdbx_description
1 polymer ?
#
loop_
_entity_poly.entity_id
_entity_poly.type
_entity_poly.pdbx_seq_one_letter_code
_entity_poly.pdbx_strand_id
1 'polypeptide(L)'
;MTSEEAKLYKSIDEILWNDWDPIGVNDFGDDARDEYYGYLPQVYQLKINGATKTEIANYLDLVVTDRMGLSSNMEHCLNIAEKIVSLNN
;
A
#
# COMPACT_ATOMS: atom_id res chain seq x y z
N MET A 1 9.84 -15.26 8.22
CA MET A 1 10.18 -14.10 7.39
C MET A 1 11.70 -14.04 7.26
N THR A 2 12.25 -14.20 6.06
CA THR A 2 13.67 -14.02 5.76
C THR A 2 14.05 -12.53 5.85
N SER A 3 15.35 -12.21 5.76
CA SER A 3 15.80 -10.80 5.75
C SER A 3 15.24 -10.03 4.56
N GLU A 4 15.10 -10.68 3.40
CA GLU A 4 14.58 -10.05 2.19
C GLU A 4 13.06 -9.89 2.26
N GLU A 5 12.33 -10.88 2.77
CA GLU A 5 10.89 -10.76 2.99
C GLU A 5 10.58 -9.61 3.97
N ALA A 6 11.38 -9.45 5.03
CA ALA A 6 11.21 -8.37 6.00
C ALA A 6 11.52 -6.98 5.39
N LYS A 7 12.54 -6.87 4.54
CA LYS A 7 12.85 -5.63 3.81
C LYS A 7 11.74 -5.27 2.84
N LEU A 8 11.27 -6.23 2.05
CA LEU A 8 10.16 -6.02 1.11
C LEU A 8 8.90 -5.55 1.85
N TYR A 9 8.54 -6.23 2.94
CA TYR A 9 7.40 -5.87 3.78
C TYR A 9 7.52 -4.44 4.30
N LYS A 10 8.70 -4.05 4.80
CA LYS A 10 8.98 -2.70 5.26
C LYS A 10 8.93 -1.66 4.12
N SER A 11 9.45 -1.97 2.94
CA SER A 11 9.38 -1.04 1.80
C SER A 11 7.95 -0.80 1.34
N ILE A 12 7.08 -1.82 1.38
CA ILE A 12 5.66 -1.64 1.09
C ILE A 12 5.00 -0.77 2.16
N ASP A 13 5.30 -1.01 3.44
CA ASP A 13 4.82 -0.17 4.55
C ASP A 13 5.19 1.30 4.35
N GLU A 14 6.45 1.58 3.99
CA GLU A 14 6.92 2.95 3.72
C GLU A 14 6.21 3.60 2.53
N ILE A 15 5.89 2.85 1.48
CA ILE A 15 5.12 3.37 0.34
C ILE A 15 3.67 3.68 0.76
N LEU A 16 3.02 2.78 1.50
CA LEU A 16 1.64 3.03 1.97
C LEU A 16 1.58 4.25 2.90
N TRP A 17 2.56 4.37 3.81
CA TRP A 17 2.64 5.46 4.77
C TRP A 17 2.94 6.82 4.12
N ASN A 18 3.94 6.91 3.23
CA ASN A 18 4.42 8.20 2.73
C ASN A 18 3.76 8.64 1.41
N ASP A 19 3.33 7.68 0.58
CA ASP A 19 2.91 7.98 -0.78
C ASP A 19 1.41 7.75 -1.00
N TRP A 20 0.84 6.68 -0.44
CA TRP A 20 -0.57 6.36 -0.67
C TRP A 20 -1.50 7.26 0.15
N ASP A 21 -1.29 7.30 1.47
CA ASP A 21 -1.93 8.15 2.48
C ASP A 21 -3.29 8.81 2.11
N PRO A 22 -4.34 8.04 1.81
CA PRO A 22 -5.60 8.58 1.28
C PRO A 22 -6.38 9.45 2.29
N ILE A 23 -6.10 9.33 3.58
CA ILE A 23 -6.72 10.11 4.65
C ILE A 23 -5.80 11.21 5.21
N GLY A 24 -4.56 11.32 4.73
CA GLY A 24 -3.62 12.37 5.14
C GLY A 24 -3.08 12.21 6.56
N VAL A 25 -3.07 11.00 7.13
CA VAL A 25 -2.66 10.81 8.53
C VAL A 25 -1.14 10.88 8.73
N ASN A 26 -0.35 10.76 7.67
CA ASN A 26 1.11 10.90 7.73
C ASN A 26 1.54 12.26 8.30
N ASP A 27 0.79 13.31 7.95
CA ASP A 27 1.07 14.70 8.38
C ASP A 27 0.96 14.90 9.90
N PHE A 28 0.33 13.97 10.63
CA PHE A 28 0.11 14.06 12.07
C PHE A 28 1.14 13.27 12.91
N GLY A 29 2.09 12.60 12.25
CA GLY A 29 3.21 11.91 12.88
C GLY A 29 3.05 10.38 12.97
N ASP A 30 4.14 9.71 13.36
CA ASP A 30 4.27 8.25 13.34
C ASP A 30 3.28 7.50 14.24
N ASP A 31 2.66 8.17 15.21
CA ASP A 31 1.65 7.57 16.10
C ASP A 31 0.39 7.11 15.36
N ALA A 32 0.14 7.62 14.13
CA ALA A 32 -0.99 7.22 13.29
C ALA A 32 -0.63 6.19 12.20
N ARG A 33 0.60 5.66 12.22
CA ARG A 33 1.10 4.73 11.19
C ARG A 33 0.37 3.38 11.19
N ASP A 34 -0.17 2.98 12.33
CA ASP A 34 -0.89 1.72 12.49
C ASP A 34 -2.21 1.66 11.69
N GLU A 35 -2.76 2.81 11.30
CA GLU A 35 -3.94 2.93 10.45
C GLU A 35 -3.83 2.14 9.14
N TYR A 36 -2.62 1.98 8.60
CA TYR A 36 -2.38 1.22 7.36
C TYR A 36 -1.93 -0.22 7.57
N TYR A 37 -1.66 -0.65 8.80
CA TYR A 37 -1.23 -2.02 9.10
C TYR A 37 -2.29 -3.07 8.79
N GLY A 38 -3.57 -2.69 8.82
CA GLY A 38 -4.67 -3.58 8.41
C GLY A 38 -4.65 -3.94 6.92
N TYR A 39 -3.98 -3.16 6.07
CA TYR A 39 -3.96 -3.33 4.62
C TYR A 39 -2.64 -3.89 4.09
N LEU A 40 -1.55 -3.59 4.80
CA LEU A 40 -0.19 -3.99 4.46
C LEU A 40 -0.03 -5.50 4.16
N PRO A 41 -0.56 -6.45 4.96
CA PRO A 41 -0.41 -7.88 4.68
C PRO A 41 -0.97 -8.29 3.30
N GLN A 42 -2.09 -7.70 2.90
CA GLN A 42 -2.73 -8.04 1.63
C GLN A 42 -1.95 -7.46 0.44
N VAL A 43 -1.43 -6.24 0.56
CA VAL A 43 -0.57 -5.64 -0.47
C VAL A 43 0.71 -6.45 -0.64
N TYR A 44 1.34 -6.85 0.47
CA TYR A 44 2.49 -7.73 0.45
C TYR A 44 2.18 -9.07 -0.23
N GLN A 45 1.05 -9.71 0.11
CA GLN A 45 0.65 -10.98 -0.48
C GLN A 45 0.42 -10.86 -2.00
N LEU A 46 -0.21 -9.78 -2.46
CA LEU A 46 -0.38 -9.50 -3.89
C LEU A 46 0.98 -9.37 -4.59
N LYS A 47 1.92 -8.60 -3.99
CA LYS A 47 3.26 -8.42 -4.54
C LYS A 47 4.01 -9.75 -4.71
N ILE A 48 4.09 -10.58 -3.66
CA ILE A 48 4.87 -11.83 -3.73
C ILE A 48 4.21 -12.89 -4.63
N ASN A 49 2.90 -12.78 -4.88
CA ASN A 49 2.18 -13.63 -5.81
C ASN A 49 2.30 -13.18 -7.27
N GLY A 50 3.05 -12.11 -7.54
CA GLY A 50 3.24 -11.58 -8.90
C GLY A 50 2.00 -10.87 -9.44
N ALA A 51 1.16 -10.30 -8.57
CA ALA A 51 0.02 -9.49 -9.00
C ALA A 51 0.49 -8.33 -9.89
N THR A 52 -0.31 -8.05 -10.89
CA THR A 52 -0.11 -6.93 -11.81
C THR A 52 -0.31 -5.60 -11.09
N LYS A 53 0.21 -4.52 -11.69
CA LYS A 53 -0.05 -3.15 -11.23
C LYS A 53 -1.55 -2.90 -11.05
N THR A 54 -2.36 -3.30 -12.01
CA THR A 54 -3.82 -3.04 -11.97
C THR A 54 -4.50 -3.78 -10.83
N GLU A 55 -4.07 -5.01 -10.51
CA GLU A 55 -4.64 -5.77 -9.38
C GLU A 55 -4.31 -5.11 -8.04
N ILE A 56 -3.07 -4.64 -7.85
CA ILE A 56 -2.69 -3.91 -6.65
C ILE A 56 -3.43 -2.57 -6.56
N ALA A 57 -3.52 -1.82 -7.67
CA ALA A 57 -4.23 -0.55 -7.71
C ALA A 57 -5.73 -0.70 -7.39
N ASN A 58 -6.39 -1.72 -7.94
CA ASN A 58 -7.79 -2.03 -7.64
C ASN A 58 -8.00 -2.38 -6.17
N TYR A 59 -7.04 -3.08 -5.54
CA TYR A 59 -7.12 -3.35 -4.11
C TYR A 59 -7.01 -2.05 -3.29
N LEU A 60 -6.05 -1.18 -3.61
CA LEU A 60 -5.91 0.11 -2.93
C LEU A 60 -7.16 0.97 -3.10
N ASP A 61 -7.70 1.05 -4.31
CA ASP A 61 -8.95 1.76 -4.63
C ASP A 61 -10.11 1.25 -3.78
N LEU A 62 -10.31 -0.06 -3.72
CA LEU A 62 -11.33 -0.71 -2.88
C LEU A 62 -11.16 -0.36 -1.41
N VAL A 63 -9.92 -0.32 -0.89
CA VAL A 63 -9.69 0.07 0.50
C VAL A 63 -10.15 1.51 0.74
N VAL A 64 -9.80 2.44 -0.16
CA VAL A 64 -10.21 3.84 -0.06
C VAL A 64 -11.73 3.98 -0.11
N THR A 65 -12.41 3.30 -1.05
CA THR A 65 -13.86 3.44 -1.22
C THR A 65 -14.66 2.69 -0.17
N ASP A 66 -14.37 1.40 0.03
CA ASP A 66 -15.27 0.49 0.73
C ASP A 66 -14.93 0.38 2.21
N ARG A 67 -13.66 0.57 2.58
CA ARG A 67 -13.20 0.46 3.98
C ARG A 67 -13.08 1.82 4.65
N MET A 68 -12.58 2.83 3.94
CA MET A 68 -12.44 4.19 4.46
C MET A 68 -13.64 5.09 4.13
N GLY A 69 -14.50 4.70 3.18
CA GLY A 69 -15.69 5.48 2.81
C GLY A 69 -15.37 6.78 2.05
N LEU A 70 -14.22 6.84 1.38
CA LEU A 70 -13.74 8.02 0.66
C LEU A 70 -13.94 7.89 -0.85
N SER A 71 -13.87 9.03 -1.55
CA SER A 71 -13.69 9.03 -3.00
C SER A 71 -12.24 8.70 -3.33
N SER A 72 -12.02 7.63 -4.09
CA SER A 72 -10.69 7.24 -4.53
C SER A 72 -10.23 8.00 -5.77
N ASN A 73 -8.91 8.08 -5.93
CA ASN A 73 -8.25 8.49 -7.16
C ASN A 73 -7.50 7.28 -7.75
N MET A 74 -8.06 6.68 -8.79
CA MET A 74 -7.48 5.50 -9.45
C MET A 74 -6.09 5.78 -10.06
N GLU A 75 -5.84 6.99 -10.58
CA GLU A 75 -4.52 7.34 -11.12
C GLU A 75 -3.47 7.34 -10.00
N HIS A 76 -3.83 7.87 -8.82
CA HIS A 76 -2.98 7.79 -7.63
C HIS A 76 -2.72 6.33 -7.24
N CYS A 77 -3.76 5.51 -7.13
CA CYS A 77 -3.62 4.08 -6.80
C CYS A 77 -2.72 3.33 -7.81
N LEU A 78 -2.81 3.64 -9.10
CA LEU A 78 -1.93 3.09 -10.14
C LEU A 78 -0.47 3.52 -9.95
N ASN A 79 -0.21 4.78 -9.59
CA ASN A 79 1.14 5.26 -9.31
C ASN A 79 1.76 4.56 -8.10
N ILE A 80 0.98 4.33 -7.04
CA ILE A 80 1.42 3.58 -5.86
C ILE A 80 1.68 2.12 -6.20
N ALA A 81 0.78 1.48 -6.95
CA ALA A 81 0.94 0.11 -7.38
C ALA A 81 2.19 -0.10 -8.26
N GLU A 82 2.52 0.85 -9.14
CA GLU A 82 3.75 0.82 -9.94
C GLU A 82 5.01 0.83 -9.06
N LYS A 83 5.04 1.66 -8.01
CA LYS A 83 6.16 1.68 -7.03
C LYS A 83 6.33 0.31 -6.37
N ILE A 84 5.23 -0.31 -5.94
CA ILE A 84 5.24 -1.63 -5.28
C ILE A 84 5.70 -2.73 -6.24
N VAL A 85 5.17 -2.77 -7.46
CA VAL A 85 5.56 -3.74 -8.49
C VAL A 85 7.05 -3.61 -8.85
N SER A 86 7.60 -2.40 -8.82
CA SER A 86 9.01 -2.13 -9.12
C SER A 86 9.99 -2.49 -8.00
N LEU A 87 9.53 -2.81 -6.79
CA LEU A 87 10.40 -3.29 -5.72
C LEU A 87 11.08 -4.62 -6.11
N ASN A 88 12.37 -4.74 -5.83
CA ASN A 88 13.07 -6.01 -6.01
C ASN A 88 12.60 -7.01 -4.94
N ASN A 89 12.44 -8.27 -5.34
CA ASN A 89 12.16 -9.39 -4.44
C ASN A 89 13.44 -9.88 -3.75
#